data_AF-A0A920J3I6-F1
#
_entry.id   AF-A0A920J3I6-F1
#
_cell.length_a   1.000
_cell.length_b   1.000
_cell.length_c   1.000
_cell.angle_alpha   90.00
_cell.angle_beta   90.00
_cell.angle_gamma   90.00
#
_symmetry.space_group_name_H-M   'P 1'
#
loop_
_entity.id
_entity.type
_entity.pdbx_description
1 polymer ?
#
loop_
_entity_poly.entity_id
_entity_poly.type
_entity_poly.pdbx_seq_one_letter_code
_entity_poly.pdbx_strand_id
1 'polypeptide(L)'
;MDKFRKKQFSSIEKLISLVTKDKSKQKIIVLSSPDKADKLFEEIKGTINCLHIPHFETLPYDFFSPSKRIINQRLTAFAQLKNNSSYNIVTSIQALIDLCPPKESLFSVESLEVNKPF
;
A
#
# COMPACT_ATOMS: atom_id res chain seq x y z
N MET A 1 29.14 -25.28 -24.74
CA MET A 1 28.39 -26.25 -23.91
C MET A 1 27.86 -25.48 -22.72
N ASP A 2 27.00 -24.50 -23.00
CA ASP A 2 26.66 -23.41 -22.07
C ASP A 2 25.23 -23.58 -21.59
N LYS A 3 25.05 -24.51 -20.66
CA LYS A 3 23.78 -24.70 -19.97
C LYS A 3 23.95 -24.29 -18.51
N PHE A 4 22.99 -23.48 -18.06
CA PHE A 4 22.73 -23.06 -16.67
C PHE A 4 23.55 -21.91 -16.09
N ARG A 5 23.38 -20.72 -16.68
CA ARG A 5 23.42 -19.48 -15.90
C ARG A 5 22.17 -19.48 -14.99
N LYS A 6 22.26 -20.12 -13.81
CA LYS A 6 21.23 -20.03 -12.77
C LYS A 6 21.04 -18.55 -12.45
N LYS A 7 19.95 -17.97 -12.97
CA LYS A 7 19.53 -16.60 -12.64
C LYS A 7 19.17 -16.64 -11.15
N GLN A 8 20.08 -16.18 -10.31
CA GLN A 8 19.88 -16.12 -8.87
C GLN A 8 18.86 -15.03 -8.60
N PHE A 9 17.59 -15.40 -8.57
CA PHE A 9 16.50 -14.46 -8.36
C PHE A 9 16.64 -13.83 -6.96
N SER A 10 16.55 -12.51 -6.91
CA SER A 10 16.42 -11.77 -5.65
C SER A 10 15.18 -12.27 -4.90
N SER A 11 15.22 -12.24 -3.55
CA SER A 11 14.06 -12.63 -2.72
C SER A 11 12.80 -11.84 -3.07
N ILE A 12 12.97 -10.61 -3.57
CA ILE A 12 11.89 -9.70 -3.97
C ILE A 12 11.23 -10.14 -5.28
N GLU A 13 12.03 -10.47 -6.31
CA GLU A 13 11.52 -10.93 -7.61
C GLU A 13 10.66 -12.20 -7.46
N LYS A 14 11.08 -13.09 -6.56
CA LYS A 14 10.31 -14.29 -6.23
C LYS A 14 8.97 -13.93 -5.56
N LEU A 15 8.96 -12.96 -4.65
CA LEU A 15 7.74 -12.47 -4.01
C LEU A 15 6.77 -11.87 -5.04
N ILE A 16 7.28 -11.05 -5.98
CA ILE A 16 6.49 -10.47 -7.07
C ILE A 16 5.86 -11.57 -7.93
N SER A 17 6.63 -12.60 -8.27
CA SER A 17 6.09 -13.74 -9.05
C SER A 17 4.98 -14.49 -8.32
N LEU A 18 5.05 -14.59 -6.99
CA LEU A 18 4.00 -15.23 -6.17
C LEU A 18 2.74 -14.35 -6.11
N VAL A 19 2.93 -13.05 -5.87
CA VAL A 19 1.85 -12.07 -5.80
C VAL A 19 1.09 -11.98 -7.13
N THR A 20 1.79 -12.02 -8.26
CA THR A 20 1.19 -11.90 -9.61
C THR A 20 0.55 -13.20 -10.11
N LYS A 21 1.09 -14.37 -9.74
CA LYS A 21 0.59 -15.67 -10.21
C LYS A 21 -0.72 -16.09 -9.54
N ASP A 22 -0.90 -15.71 -8.28
CA ASP A 22 -2.13 -16.02 -7.55
C ASP A 22 -3.30 -15.18 -8.10
N LYS A 23 -4.45 -15.81 -8.38
CA LYS A 23 -5.65 -15.14 -8.90
C LYS A 23 -6.68 -14.80 -7.81
N SER A 24 -6.32 -14.93 -6.53
CA SER A 24 -7.20 -14.53 -5.44
C SER A 24 -7.67 -13.08 -5.60
N LYS A 25 -8.92 -12.80 -5.20
CA LYS A 25 -9.59 -11.52 -5.50
C LYS A 25 -8.93 -10.32 -4.83
N GLN A 26 -8.40 -10.49 -3.61
CA GLN A 26 -7.77 -9.44 -2.81
C GLN A 26 -6.66 -10.06 -1.94
N LYS A 27 -5.54 -9.35 -1.81
CA LYS A 27 -4.39 -9.78 -1.02
C LYS A 27 -3.90 -8.64 -0.14
N ILE A 28 -3.41 -8.98 1.04
CA ILE A 28 -2.67 -8.08 1.91
C ILE A 28 -1.24 -8.62 2.01
N ILE A 29 -0.30 -7.83 1.52
CA ILE A 29 1.13 -8.15 1.50
C ILE A 29 1.76 -7.35 2.62
N VAL A 30 2.15 -8.05 3.69
CA VAL A 30 2.75 -7.44 4.88
C VAL A 30 4.25 -7.72 4.89
N LEU A 31 5.04 -6.65 4.95
CA LEU A 31 6.49 -6.74 4.99
C LEU A 31 7.05 -6.38 6.37
N SER A 32 8.26 -6.88 6.64
CA SER A 32 8.92 -6.69 7.94
C SER A 32 9.33 -5.25 8.24
N SER A 33 9.44 -4.38 7.23
CA SER A 33 9.87 -2.99 7.39
C SER A 33 9.21 -2.06 6.37
N PRO A 34 9.05 -0.76 6.68
CA PRO A 34 8.43 0.22 5.77
C PRO A 34 9.21 0.33 4.46
N ASP A 35 10.55 0.44 4.53
CA ASP A 35 11.39 0.58 3.32
C ASP A 35 11.22 -0.57 2.32
N LYS A 36 11.01 -1.80 2.82
CA LYS A 36 10.78 -2.96 1.95
C LYS A 36 9.40 -2.86 1.30
N ALA A 37 8.40 -2.39 2.03
CA ALA A 37 7.05 -2.20 1.51
C ALA A 37 7.02 -1.11 0.43
N ASP A 38 7.71 0.01 0.66
CA ASP A 38 7.84 1.10 -0.32
C ASP A 38 8.49 0.61 -1.61
N LYS A 39 9.64 -0.07 -1.49
CA LYS A 39 10.36 -0.65 -2.64
C LYS A 39 9.49 -1.63 -3.42
N LEU A 40 8.83 -2.55 -2.72
CA LEU A 40 7.96 -3.53 -3.39
C LEU A 40 6.79 -2.83 -4.09
N PHE A 41 6.16 -1.85 -3.45
CA PHE A 41 5.05 -1.11 -4.03
C PHE A 41 5.47 -0.40 -5.32
N GLU A 42 6.62 0.28 -5.30
CA GLU A 42 7.16 0.97 -6.48
C GLU A 42 7.41 0.01 -7.65
N GLU A 43 7.83 -1.23 -7.38
CA GLU A 43 8.04 -2.26 -8.40
C GLU A 43 6.72 -2.82 -8.98
N ILE A 44 5.64 -2.89 -8.19
CA ILE A 44 4.41 -3.58 -8.60
C ILE A 44 3.24 -2.66 -8.98
N LYS A 45 3.30 -1.35 -8.68
CA LYS A 45 2.20 -0.38 -8.89
C LYS A 45 1.68 -0.27 -10.33
N GLY A 46 2.46 -0.70 -11.32
CA GLY A 46 2.04 -0.76 -12.73
C GLY A 46 1.64 -2.15 -13.23
N THR A 47 1.83 -3.20 -12.44
CA THR A 47 1.59 -4.59 -12.84
C THR A 47 0.29 -5.14 -12.26
N ILE A 48 -0.04 -4.75 -11.02
CA ILE A 48 -1.26 -5.16 -10.34
C ILE A 48 -2.00 -3.95 -9.79
N ASN A 49 -3.32 -4.07 -9.65
CA ASN A 49 -4.11 -3.05 -8.97
C ASN A 49 -3.82 -3.12 -7.47
N CYS A 50 -2.94 -2.24 -6.97
CA CYS A 50 -2.53 -2.22 -5.58
C CYS A 50 -2.53 -0.80 -4.97
N LEU A 51 -2.85 -0.76 -3.68
CA LEU A 51 -2.72 0.40 -2.81
C LEU A 51 -1.59 0.17 -1.82
N HIS A 52 -0.93 1.26 -1.46
CA HIS A 52 0.08 1.26 -0.41
C HIS A 52 -0.38 2.05 0.79
N ILE A 53 -0.25 1.44 1.97
CA ILE A 53 -0.50 2.09 3.25
C ILE A 53 0.86 2.30 3.92
N PRO A 54 1.42 3.52 3.87
CA PRO A 54 2.74 3.81 4.42
C PRO A 54 2.69 3.92 5.95
N HIS A 55 3.82 3.68 6.60
CA HIS A 55 3.99 3.94 8.03
C HIS A 55 4.08 5.45 8.29
N PHE A 56 3.76 5.91 9.51
CA PHE A 56 3.76 7.33 9.84
C PHE A 56 5.15 8.00 9.83
N GLU A 57 6.23 7.25 9.68
CA GLU A 57 7.64 7.73 9.72
C GLU A 57 8.05 8.33 11.09
N THR A 58 7.17 8.27 12.08
CA THR A 58 7.38 8.75 13.45
C THR A 58 7.39 7.57 14.41
N LEU A 59 8.11 7.70 15.53
CA LEU A 59 8.08 6.68 16.57
C LEU A 59 6.73 6.67 17.31
N PRO A 60 6.36 5.55 17.95
CA PRO A 60 5.25 5.56 18.90
C PRO A 60 5.52 6.58 20.01
N TYR A 61 4.56 7.49 20.25
CA TYR A 61 4.67 8.57 21.24
C TYR A 61 5.80 9.59 20.96
N ASP A 62 6.09 9.83 19.69
CA ASP A 62 7.07 10.84 19.25
C ASP A 62 6.56 12.28 19.45
N PHE A 63 7.49 13.23 19.55
CA PHE A 63 7.20 14.66 19.64
C PHE A 63 6.85 15.29 18.29
N PHE A 64 7.21 14.60 17.20
CA PHE A 64 6.95 15.06 15.84
C PHE A 64 5.68 14.47 15.27
N SER A 65 4.95 15.28 14.53
CA SER A 65 3.84 14.81 13.71
C SER A 65 4.36 14.18 12.42
N PRO A 66 3.66 13.16 11.89
CA PRO A 66 3.98 12.59 10.59
C PRO A 66 3.89 13.65 9.49
N SER A 67 4.65 13.44 8.41
CA SER A 67 4.67 14.39 7.30
C SER A 67 3.29 14.48 6.62
N LYS A 68 2.92 15.68 6.16
CA LYS A 68 1.65 15.90 5.42
C LYS A 68 1.51 14.98 4.21
N ARG A 69 2.63 14.66 3.57
CA ARG A 69 2.70 13.73 2.43
C ARG A 69 2.22 12.34 2.84
N ILE A 70 2.74 11.80 3.94
CA ILE A 70 2.37 10.48 4.45
C ILE A 70 0.91 10.44 4.92
N ILE A 71 0.46 11.48 5.64
CA ILE A 71 -0.94 11.60 6.04
C ILE A 71 -1.85 11.55 4.81
N ASN A 72 -1.55 12.36 3.79
CA ASN A 72 -2.33 12.40 2.56
C ASN A 72 -2.34 11.04 1.84
N GLN A 73 -1.18 10.39 1.70
CA GLN A 73 -1.08 9.06 1.08
C GLN A 73 -1.95 8.03 1.80
N ARG A 74 -1.92 8.00 3.15
CA ARG A 74 -2.76 7.12 3.96
C ARG A 74 -4.24 7.43 3.75
N LEU A 75 -4.65 8.69 3.86
CA LEU A 75 -6.04 9.09 3.69
C LEU A 75 -6.57 8.75 2.29
N THR A 76 -5.80 9.02 1.24
CA THR A 76 -6.16 8.63 -0.13
C THR A 76 -6.29 7.12 -0.27
N ALA A 77 -5.33 6.34 0.25
CA ALA A 77 -5.40 4.88 0.20
C ALA A 77 -6.64 4.34 0.93
N PHE A 78 -6.94 4.85 2.14
CA PHE A 78 -8.13 4.43 2.88
C PHE A 78 -9.44 4.86 2.22
N ALA A 79 -9.49 6.05 1.62
CA ALA A 79 -10.67 6.51 0.88
C ALA A 79 -10.90 5.68 -0.39
N GLN A 80 -9.84 5.34 -1.13
CA GLN A 80 -9.92 4.45 -2.28
C GLN A 80 -10.37 3.03 -1.87
N LEU A 81 -9.81 2.52 -0.76
CA LEU A 81 -10.20 1.23 -0.19
C LEU A 81 -11.66 1.21 0.28
N LYS A 82 -12.17 2.32 0.81
CA LYS A 82 -13.58 2.48 1.20
C LYS A 82 -14.50 2.46 -0.02
N ASN A 83 -14.11 3.13 -1.11
CA ASN A 83 -14.94 3.26 -2.32
C ASN A 83 -14.95 1.98 -3.16
N ASN A 84 -13.83 1.27 -3.25
CA ASN A 84 -13.71 0.04 -4.01
C ASN A 84 -12.90 -1.00 -3.22
N SER A 85 -13.42 -2.23 -3.12
CA SER A 85 -12.73 -3.29 -2.38
C SER A 85 -11.67 -4.02 -3.23
N SER A 86 -11.69 -3.89 -4.56
CA SER A 86 -10.87 -4.69 -5.50
C SER A 86 -9.36 -4.34 -5.57
N TYR A 87 -8.79 -3.78 -4.50
CA TYR A 87 -7.37 -3.45 -4.43
C TYR A 87 -6.57 -4.49 -3.64
N ASN A 88 -5.38 -4.81 -4.12
CA ASN A 88 -4.36 -5.46 -3.29
C ASN A 88 -3.72 -4.41 -2.38
N ILE A 89 -3.31 -4.79 -1.17
CA ILE A 89 -2.69 -3.87 -0.21
C ILE A 89 -1.24 -4.27 0.00
N VAL A 90 -0.32 -3.32 -0.13
CA VAL A 90 1.08 -3.46 0.26
C VAL A 90 1.31 -2.59 1.49
N THR A 91 1.79 -3.19 2.58
CA THR A 91 2.06 -2.45 3.81
C THR A 91 3.18 -3.11 4.61
N SER A 92 3.68 -2.42 5.63
CA SER A 92 4.60 -2.98 6.61
C SER A 92 3.86 -3.39 7.88
N ILE A 93 4.50 -4.23 8.69
CA ILE A 93 3.95 -4.60 9.99
C ILE A 93 3.75 -3.37 10.89
N GLN A 94 4.64 -2.38 10.83
CA GLN A 94 4.49 -1.14 11.60
C GLN A 94 3.25 -0.36 11.16
N ALA A 95 3.09 -0.15 9.85
CA ALA A 95 1.95 0.59 9.31
C ALA A 95 0.59 -0.10 9.55
N LEU A 96 0.60 -1.44 9.69
CA LEU A 96 -0.59 -2.25 9.93
C LEU A 96 -1.07 -2.19 11.38
N ILE A 97 -0.15 -2.07 12.34
CA ILE A 97 -0.47 -1.97 13.77
C ILE A 97 -0.94 -0.55 14.11
N ASP A 98 -0.52 0.46 13.33
CA ASP A 98 -0.96 1.84 13.49
C ASP A 98 -2.49 2.00 13.38
N LEU A 99 -3.01 2.98 14.11
CA LEU A 99 -4.44 3.31 14.10
C LEU A 99 -4.95 3.66 12.69
N CYS A 100 -6.10 3.08 12.34
CA CYS A 100 -6.85 3.40 11.14
C CYS A 100 -7.89 4.48 11.45
N PRO A 101 -8.09 5.48 10.58
CA PRO A 101 -9.19 6.42 10.73
C PRO A 101 -10.55 5.71 10.72
N PRO A 102 -11.54 6.21 11.48
CA PRO A 102 -12.90 5.67 11.46
C PRO A 102 -13.52 5.84 10.06
N LYS A 103 -14.33 4.87 9.64
CA LYS A 103 -14.92 4.84 8.28
C LYS A 103 -15.78 6.06 8.00
N GLU A 104 -16.40 6.62 9.02
CA GLU A 104 -17.29 7.78 8.97
C GLU A 104 -16.50 9.06 8.64
N SER A 105 -15.23 9.14 9.08
CA SER A 105 -14.35 10.30 8.81
C SER A 105 -13.75 10.31 7.40
N LEU A 106 -13.78 9.17 6.71
CA LEU A 106 -13.24 9.04 5.36
C LEU A 106 -14.24 9.58 4.34
N PHE A 107 -13.94 10.72 3.74
CA PHE A 107 -14.70 11.27 2.63
C PHE A 107 -14.38 10.56 1.32
N SER A 108 -15.36 10.49 0.42
CA SER A 108 -15.09 10.14 -0.97
C SER A 108 -14.27 11.26 -1.60
N VAL A 109 -13.07 10.96 -2.09
CA VAL A 109 -12.13 11.95 -2.65
C VAL A 109 -12.73 12.72 -3.84
N GLU A 110 -13.81 12.22 -4.43
CA GLU A 110 -14.34 12.66 -5.73
C GLU A 110 -15.82 13.08 -5.68
N SER A 111 -16.42 13.34 -4.51
CA SER A 111 -17.86 13.65 -4.42
C SER A 111 -18.23 15.11 -4.69
N LEU A 112 -17.28 15.95 -5.10
CA LEU A 112 -17.57 17.36 -5.40
C LEU A 112 -18.05 17.48 -6.84
N GLU A 113 -19.35 17.75 -6.99
CA GLU A 113 -19.96 18.04 -8.28
C GLU A 113 -20.23 19.53 -8.41
N VAL A 114 -19.86 20.10 -9.56
CA VAL A 114 -20.13 21.51 -9.87
C VAL A 114 -21.65 21.68 -9.99
N ASN A 115 -22.20 22.70 -9.30
CA ASN A 115 -23.62 23.05 -9.27
C ASN A 115 -24.55 22.14 -8.43
N LYS A 116 -24.01 21.28 -7.54
CA LYS A 116 -24.82 20.67 -6.47
C LYS A 116 -24.71 21.50 -5.18
N PRO A 117 -25.82 21.94 -4.57
CA PRO A 117 -25.78 22.51 -3.23
C PRO A 117 -25.41 21.42 -2.21
N PHE A 118 -24.71 21.83 -1.15
CA PHE A 118 -24.27 20.96 -0.05
C PHE A 118 -25.44 20.29 0.67
#